data_AF-A0AAZ3RDG2-F1
#
_entry.id   AF-A0AAZ3RDG2-F1
#
_cell.length_a   1.000
_cell.length_b   1.000
_cell.length_c   1.000
_cell.angle_alpha   90.00
_cell.angle_beta   90.00
_cell.angle_gamma   90.00
#
_symmetry.space_group_name_H-M   'P 1'
#
loop_
_entity.id
_entity.type
_entity.pdbx_description
1 polymer ?
#
loop_
_entity_poly.entity_id
_entity_poly.type
_entity_poly.pdbx_seq_one_letter_code
_entity_poly.pdbx_strand_id
1 'polypeptide(L)'
;MDWGTDLWDQYDGIDKHTQSGLDLVDRYVKFVRERTEIEQNYAKQLRNLSKKYLKRGSKEEQECGFTNHQSFQDIVNELNDYAGQRELIAENMMTGICVELTKYLQDLKQERKTYLADAKKAQQNLEISFKQLENTKRRFAKEWGEAEKATQQAEKIENDTNAVKADVEKVKQHAHVKTHTAEECRNDYAAQLQKYNKEQNTFYYTEIPQLFNKLQDMDERRIRCLAEGYSQFAEVEKKVLPIITKCLDGISMAGTPCGFIEQHKSGFERPAEVDFEDYSQGIKPASSDANLNQPKIRTKLWPFSHKKTKVCTLHTTPYTLTYVRHQPQPT
;
A
#
# COMPACT_ATOMS: atom_id res chain seq x y z
N MET A 1 -7.56 -0.65 30.30
CA MET A 1 -6.35 0.17 30.45
C MET A 1 -6.44 1.23 29.39
N ASP A 2 -6.30 2.48 29.80
CA ASP A 2 -6.41 3.64 28.93
C ASP A 2 -5.20 4.55 29.14
N TRP A 3 -4.72 5.17 28.07
CA TRP A 3 -3.51 6.00 28.13
C TRP A 3 -3.71 7.20 29.05
N GLY A 4 -4.94 7.70 29.14
CA GLY A 4 -5.28 8.86 29.95
C GLY A 4 -5.06 8.67 31.44
N THR A 5 -5.32 7.48 31.95
CA THR A 5 -5.15 7.15 33.37
C THR A 5 -3.80 6.51 33.64
N ASP A 6 -3.40 5.55 32.80
CA ASP A 6 -2.22 4.72 33.06
C ASP A 6 -0.91 5.37 32.59
N LEU A 7 -0.98 6.34 31.66
CA LEU A 7 0.17 7.00 31.03
C LEU A 7 0.10 8.53 31.12
N TRP A 8 -0.59 9.07 32.14
CA TRP A 8 -0.83 10.52 32.31
C TRP A 8 0.46 11.38 32.33
N ASP A 9 1.60 10.80 32.69
CA ASP A 9 2.91 11.44 32.77
C ASP A 9 3.82 11.14 31.56
N GLN A 10 3.38 10.32 30.60
CA GLN A 10 4.21 9.81 29.50
C GLN A 10 4.07 10.59 28.18
N TYR A 11 3.99 11.92 28.23
CA TYR A 11 3.85 12.76 27.02
C TYR A 11 4.89 12.41 25.94
N ASP A 12 6.17 12.38 26.28
CA ASP A 12 7.25 12.10 25.33
C ASP A 12 7.21 10.65 24.80
N GLY A 13 6.74 9.71 25.62
CA GLY A 13 6.55 8.32 25.22
C GLY A 13 5.45 8.19 24.17
N ILE A 14 4.31 8.83 24.42
CA ILE A 14 3.15 8.87 23.50
C ILE A 14 3.52 9.61 22.20
N ASP A 15 4.22 10.75 22.29
CA ASP A 15 4.72 11.51 21.14
C ASP A 15 5.58 10.60 20.25
N LYS A 16 6.61 9.96 20.81
CA LYS A 16 7.49 9.06 20.04
C LYS A 16 6.75 7.85 19.46
N HIS A 17 5.90 7.19 20.25
CA HIS A 17 5.14 6.00 19.83
C HIS A 17 4.21 6.32 18.64
N THR A 18 3.44 7.40 18.77
CA THR A 18 2.52 7.83 17.70
C THR A 18 3.28 8.28 16.45
N GLN A 19 4.43 8.98 16.59
CA GLN A 19 5.26 9.36 15.43
C GLN A 19 5.83 8.13 14.71
N SER A 20 6.45 7.21 15.45
CA SER A 20 7.06 6.00 14.91
C SER A 20 6.08 5.21 14.07
N GLY A 21 4.81 5.24 14.44
CA GLY A 21 3.82 4.50 13.73
C GLY A 21 3.17 5.23 12.55
N LEU A 22 3.18 6.57 12.51
CA LEU A 22 2.95 7.31 11.26
C LEU A 22 4.08 7.04 10.26
N ASP A 23 5.33 6.94 10.73
CA ASP A 23 6.48 6.61 9.89
C ASP A 23 6.38 5.19 9.31
N LEU A 24 5.80 4.25 10.07
CA LEU A 24 5.52 2.90 9.58
C LEU A 24 4.50 2.90 8.44
N VAL A 25 3.42 3.68 8.54
CA VAL A 25 2.43 3.82 7.47
C VAL A 25 3.08 4.40 6.21
N ASP A 26 3.89 5.46 6.35
CA ASP A 26 4.63 6.07 5.24
C ASP A 26 5.57 5.06 4.55
N ARG A 27 6.31 4.28 5.36
CA ARG A 27 7.19 3.21 4.86
C ARG A 27 6.40 2.15 4.09
N TYR A 28 5.26 1.73 4.61
CA TYR A 28 4.42 0.74 3.94
C TYR A 28 3.88 1.27 2.60
N VAL A 29 3.39 2.51 2.56
CA VAL A 29 2.93 3.14 1.32
C VAL A 29 4.05 3.19 0.27
N LYS A 30 5.28 3.54 0.66
CA LYS A 30 6.44 3.52 -0.24
C LYS A 30 6.72 2.12 -0.78
N PHE A 31 6.72 1.12 0.10
CA PHE A 31 6.88 -0.28 -0.29
C PHE A 31 5.83 -0.73 -1.33
N VAL A 32 4.55 -0.45 -1.09
CA VAL A 32 3.47 -0.84 -2.02
C VAL A 32 3.59 -0.08 -3.34
N ARG A 33 4.02 1.19 -3.32
CA ARG A 33 4.27 1.98 -4.52
C ARG A 33 5.38 1.37 -5.38
N GLU A 34 6.54 1.04 -4.79
CA GLU A 34 7.63 0.37 -5.50
C GLU A 34 7.19 -0.99 -6.06
N ARG A 35 6.45 -1.77 -5.26
CA ARG A 35 5.86 -3.04 -5.71
C ARG A 35 4.92 -2.85 -6.91
N THR A 36 4.15 -1.78 -6.92
CA THR A 36 3.24 -1.41 -8.01
C THR A 36 4.00 -1.06 -9.28
N GLU A 37 5.08 -0.28 -9.17
CA GLU A 37 5.93 0.09 -10.32
C GLU A 37 6.59 -1.13 -10.96
N ILE A 38 7.05 -2.09 -10.15
CA ILE A 38 7.58 -3.37 -10.63
C ILE A 38 6.50 -4.12 -11.43
N GLU A 39 5.27 -4.17 -10.92
CA GLU A 39 4.16 -4.85 -11.59
C GLU A 39 3.79 -4.20 -12.93
N GLN A 40 3.67 -2.87 -12.97
CA GLN A 40 3.39 -2.13 -14.20
C GLN A 40 4.47 -2.37 -15.26
N ASN A 41 5.74 -2.38 -14.85
CA ASN A 41 6.84 -2.63 -15.77
C ASN A 41 6.82 -4.07 -16.31
N TYR A 42 6.52 -5.05 -15.46
CA TYR A 42 6.38 -6.45 -15.89
C TYR A 42 5.25 -6.59 -16.92
N ALA A 43 4.07 -6.07 -16.62
CA ALA A 43 2.92 -6.14 -17.51
C ALA A 43 3.17 -5.44 -18.86
N LYS A 44 3.82 -4.27 -18.84
CA LYS A 44 4.24 -3.54 -20.05
C LYS A 44 5.18 -4.37 -20.92
N GLN A 45 6.15 -5.06 -20.31
CA GLN A 45 7.07 -5.93 -21.05
C GLN A 45 6.33 -7.11 -21.70
N LEU A 46 5.37 -7.72 -21.00
CA LEU A 46 4.53 -8.79 -21.56
C LEU A 46 3.66 -8.32 -22.73
N ARG A 47 3.06 -7.12 -22.64
CA ARG A 47 2.30 -6.55 -23.76
C ARG A 47 3.17 -6.25 -24.97
N ASN A 48 4.36 -5.69 -24.75
CA ASN A 48 5.31 -5.43 -25.83
C ASN A 48 5.75 -6.72 -26.51
N LEU A 49 5.99 -7.78 -25.74
CA LEU A 49 6.28 -9.12 -26.24
C LEU A 49 5.11 -9.63 -27.09
N SER A 50 3.90 -9.65 -26.55
CA SER A 50 2.71 -10.16 -27.24
C SER A 50 2.47 -9.41 -28.56
N LYS A 51 2.54 -8.07 -28.55
CA LYS A 51 2.41 -7.23 -29.74
C LYS A 51 3.47 -7.52 -30.81
N LYS A 52 4.71 -7.82 -30.41
CA LYS A 52 5.82 -8.15 -31.32
C LYS A 52 5.55 -9.45 -32.08
N TYR A 53 4.95 -10.45 -31.43
CA TYR A 53 4.71 -11.77 -32.01
C TYR A 53 3.31 -11.92 -32.64
N LEU A 54 2.36 -11.03 -32.33
CA LEU A 54 1.06 -10.95 -33.00
C LEU A 54 1.19 -10.44 -34.46
N LYS A 55 2.20 -9.59 -34.74
CA LYS A 55 2.46 -9.04 -36.08
C LYS A 55 3.54 -9.83 -36.82
N ARG A 56 3.27 -11.07 -37.22
CA ARG A 56 4.06 -11.74 -38.27
C ARG A 56 3.26 -12.87 -38.92
N GLY A 57 2.62 -12.52 -40.03
CA GLY A 57 2.16 -13.44 -41.06
C GLY A 57 2.15 -12.69 -42.38
N SER A 58 2.77 -13.23 -43.45
CA SER A 58 2.52 -12.72 -44.79
C SER A 58 1.05 -12.96 -45.18
N LYS A 59 0.54 -12.26 -46.20
CA LYS A 59 -0.82 -12.51 -46.72
C LYS A 59 -1.03 -13.99 -47.13
N GLU A 60 0.06 -14.70 -47.46
CA GLU A 60 0.09 -16.11 -47.84
C GLU A 60 0.13 -17.07 -46.62
N GLU A 61 0.74 -16.69 -45.48
CA GLU A 61 0.66 -17.45 -44.21
C GLU A 61 -0.74 -17.37 -43.58
N GLN A 62 -1.46 -16.28 -43.83
CA GLN A 62 -2.83 -16.07 -43.35
C GLN A 62 -3.86 -16.89 -44.15
N GLU A 63 -3.56 -17.22 -45.42
CA GLU A 63 -4.36 -18.12 -46.26
C GLU A 63 -4.08 -19.60 -45.98
N CYS A 64 -2.90 -19.92 -45.43
CA CYS A 64 -2.54 -21.27 -45.01
C CYS A 64 -3.08 -21.53 -43.60
N GLY A 65 -4.34 -22.00 -43.52
CA GLY A 65 -5.03 -22.37 -42.29
C GLY A 65 -4.43 -23.54 -41.50
N PHE A 66 -3.10 -23.57 -41.34
CA PHE A 66 -2.40 -24.54 -40.52
C PHE A 66 -2.71 -24.28 -39.04
N THR A 67 -3.35 -25.26 -38.41
CA THR A 67 -3.74 -25.28 -37.00
C THR A 67 -2.62 -24.85 -36.05
N ASN A 68 -1.37 -25.24 -36.34
CA ASN A 68 -0.20 -24.88 -35.54
C ASN A 68 0.11 -23.37 -35.50
N HIS A 69 -0.22 -22.61 -36.55
CA HIS A 69 -0.01 -21.16 -36.56
C HIS A 69 -1.08 -20.45 -35.73
N GLN A 70 -2.33 -20.93 -35.77
CA GLN A 70 -3.43 -20.40 -34.96
C GLN A 70 -3.17 -20.65 -33.47
N SER A 71 -2.74 -21.85 -33.09
CA SER A 71 -2.36 -22.19 -31.71
C SER A 71 -1.35 -21.20 -31.11
N PHE A 72 -0.34 -20.78 -31.87
CA PHE A 72 0.62 -19.80 -31.38
C PHE A 72 0.00 -18.40 -31.22
N GLN A 73 -0.90 -17.99 -32.11
CA GLN A 73 -1.63 -16.72 -31.96
C GLN A 73 -2.53 -16.74 -30.71
N ASP A 74 -3.18 -17.86 -30.44
CA ASP A 74 -4.02 -18.04 -29.25
C ASP A 74 -3.18 -17.92 -27.96
N ILE A 75 -1.99 -18.56 -27.93
CA ILE A 75 -1.04 -18.40 -26.81
C ILE A 75 -0.63 -16.93 -26.61
N VAL A 76 -0.34 -16.22 -27.71
CA VAL A 76 0.05 -14.80 -27.66
C VAL A 76 -1.09 -13.92 -27.14
N ASN A 77 -2.34 -14.22 -27.51
CA ASN A 77 -3.51 -13.51 -27.03
C ASN A 77 -3.75 -13.76 -25.53
N GLU A 78 -3.67 -15.01 -25.07
CA GLU A 78 -3.81 -15.33 -23.65
C GLU A 78 -2.72 -14.67 -22.80
N LEU A 79 -1.48 -14.57 -23.30
CA LEU A 79 -0.41 -13.84 -22.62
C LEU A 79 -0.69 -12.33 -22.55
N ASN A 80 -1.32 -11.77 -23.58
CA ASN A 80 -1.71 -10.37 -23.59
C ASN A 80 -2.82 -10.07 -22.56
N ASP A 81 -3.79 -10.98 -22.42
CA ASP A 81 -4.86 -10.87 -21.42
C ASP A 81 -4.32 -11.07 -19.99
N TYR A 82 -3.39 -12.02 -19.80
CA TYR A 82 -2.63 -12.18 -18.55
C TYR A 82 -1.91 -10.88 -18.17
N ALA A 83 -1.24 -10.22 -19.13
CA ALA A 83 -0.59 -8.94 -18.89
C ALA A 83 -1.59 -7.86 -18.43
N GLY A 84 -2.80 -7.83 -18.99
CA GLY A 84 -3.88 -6.94 -18.53
C GLY A 84 -4.27 -7.17 -17.07
N GLN A 85 -4.31 -8.42 -16.60
CA GLN A 85 -4.58 -8.73 -15.18
C GLN A 85 -3.45 -8.22 -14.25
N ARG A 86 -2.20 -8.28 -14.71
CA ARG A 86 -1.07 -7.72 -13.96
C ARG A 86 -1.13 -6.19 -13.89
N GLU A 87 -1.51 -5.50 -14.96
CA GLU A 87 -1.79 -4.05 -14.91
C GLU A 87 -2.89 -3.71 -13.91
N LEU A 88 -3.98 -4.50 -13.90
CA LEU A 88 -5.11 -4.30 -12.99
C LEU A 88 -4.70 -4.45 -11.52
N ILE A 89 -3.83 -5.42 -11.18
CA ILE A 89 -3.25 -5.52 -9.83
C ILE A 89 -2.54 -4.22 -9.47
N ALA A 90 -1.70 -3.72 -10.38
CA ALA A 90 -0.90 -2.54 -10.13
C ALA A 90 -1.78 -1.28 -9.93
N GLU A 91 -2.80 -1.09 -10.77
CA GLU A 91 -3.75 0.02 -10.62
C GLU A 91 -4.52 -0.05 -9.30
N ASN A 92 -4.98 -1.24 -8.91
CA ASN A 92 -5.71 -1.44 -7.66
C ASN A 92 -4.83 -1.26 -6.42
N MET A 93 -3.55 -1.67 -6.47
CA MET A 93 -2.58 -1.39 -5.39
C MET A 93 -2.27 0.10 -5.28
N MET A 94 -2.14 0.81 -6.42
CA MET A 94 -1.92 2.26 -6.41
C MET A 94 -3.11 3.00 -5.79
N THR A 95 -4.32 2.73 -6.29
CA THR A 95 -5.52 3.48 -5.91
C THR A 95 -6.05 3.03 -4.55
N GLY A 96 -6.32 1.74 -4.37
CA GLY A 96 -6.94 1.20 -3.16
C GLY A 96 -6.06 1.26 -1.92
N ILE A 97 -4.73 1.23 -2.09
CA ILE A 97 -3.79 1.22 -0.95
C ILE A 97 -2.99 2.52 -0.90
N CYS A 98 -2.21 2.85 -1.94
CA CYS A 98 -1.27 3.96 -1.85
C CYS A 98 -1.97 5.31 -1.71
N VAL A 99 -2.96 5.61 -2.55
CA VAL A 99 -3.69 6.89 -2.51
C VAL A 99 -4.49 7.03 -1.21
N GLU A 100 -5.28 6.02 -0.85
CA GLU A 100 -6.12 6.06 0.34
C GLU A 100 -5.31 6.17 1.64
N LEU A 101 -4.26 5.35 1.82
CA LEU A 101 -3.42 5.44 3.01
C LEU A 101 -2.63 6.75 3.05
N THR A 102 -2.20 7.31 1.91
CA THR A 102 -1.53 8.62 1.90
C THR A 102 -2.46 9.73 2.37
N LYS A 103 -3.71 9.73 1.90
CA LYS A 103 -4.73 10.70 2.31
C LYS A 103 -5.02 10.57 3.80
N TYR A 104 -5.31 9.36 4.26
CA TYR A 104 -5.59 9.09 5.67
C TYR A 104 -4.42 9.46 6.59
N LEU A 105 -3.17 9.24 6.14
CA LEU A 105 -1.96 9.64 6.87
C LEU A 105 -1.87 11.17 7.07
N GLN A 106 -2.36 11.98 6.12
CA GLN A 106 -2.37 13.44 6.27
C GLN A 106 -3.35 13.87 7.37
N ASP A 107 -4.54 13.28 7.40
CA ASP A 107 -5.55 13.54 8.43
C ASP A 107 -5.02 13.18 9.82
N LEU A 108 -4.41 11.99 9.96
CA LEU A 108 -3.79 11.54 11.21
C LEU A 108 -2.65 12.45 11.67
N LYS A 109 -1.79 12.92 10.76
CA LYS A 109 -0.71 13.87 11.10
C LYS A 109 -1.26 15.15 11.70
N GLN A 110 -2.36 15.67 11.13
CA GLN A 110 -2.99 16.88 11.62
C GLN A 110 -3.71 16.65 12.96
N GLU A 111 -4.46 15.55 13.09
CA GLU A 111 -5.15 15.17 14.32
C GLU A 111 -4.16 15.01 15.49
N ARG A 112 -3.08 14.23 15.28
CA ARG A 112 -1.99 14.05 16.25
C ARG A 112 -1.38 15.37 16.70
N LYS A 113 -1.07 16.24 15.73
CA LYS A 113 -0.48 17.56 16.00
C LYS A 113 -1.38 18.41 16.89
N THR A 114 -2.69 18.41 16.62
CA THR A 114 -3.67 19.14 17.42
C THR A 114 -3.70 18.64 18.87
N TYR A 115 -3.85 17.32 19.09
CA TYR A 115 -3.94 16.78 20.45
C TYR A 115 -2.65 16.97 21.27
N LEU A 116 -1.48 16.81 20.65
CA LEU A 116 -0.20 17.07 21.33
C LEU A 116 0.02 18.54 21.64
N ALA A 117 -0.45 19.45 20.77
CA ALA A 117 -0.40 20.88 21.02
C ALA A 117 -1.34 21.29 22.17
N ASP A 118 -2.54 20.73 22.23
CA ASP A 118 -3.50 20.98 23.29
C ASP A 118 -2.99 20.48 24.64
N ALA A 119 -2.38 19.28 24.69
CA ALA A 119 -1.76 18.75 25.91
C ALA A 119 -0.60 19.64 26.39
N LYS A 120 0.25 20.10 25.47
CA LYS A 120 1.34 21.03 25.80
C LYS A 120 0.82 22.38 26.30
N LYS A 121 -0.27 22.89 25.71
CA LYS A 121 -0.94 24.12 26.15
C LYS A 121 -1.53 23.97 27.56
N ALA A 122 -2.18 22.85 27.85
CA ALA A 122 -2.70 22.54 29.19
C ALA A 122 -1.56 22.53 30.23
N GLN A 123 -0.43 21.91 29.90
CA GLN A 123 0.76 21.88 30.77
C GLN A 123 1.34 23.28 31.01
N GLN A 124 1.44 24.10 29.96
CA GLN A 124 1.91 25.48 30.07
C GLN A 124 0.97 26.34 30.94
N ASN A 125 -0.35 26.17 30.80
CA ASN A 125 -1.33 26.88 31.62
C ASN A 125 -1.18 26.54 33.11
N LEU A 126 -1.04 25.24 33.43
CA LEU A 126 -0.85 24.80 34.81
C LEU A 126 0.46 25.33 35.41
N GLU A 127 1.54 25.31 34.63
CA GLU A 127 2.86 25.85 35.02
C GLU A 127 2.80 27.36 35.30
N ILE A 128 2.08 28.13 34.48
CA ILE A 128 1.87 29.57 34.71
C ILE A 128 1.10 29.79 36.01
N SER A 129 0.03 29.02 36.25
CA SER A 129 -0.76 29.12 37.47
C SER A 129 0.05 28.76 38.72
N PHE A 130 0.90 27.73 38.62
CA PHE A 130 1.82 27.35 39.69
C PHE A 130 2.81 28.47 40.02
N LYS A 131 3.38 29.15 39.01
CA LYS A 131 4.25 30.31 39.21
C LYS A 131 3.53 31.47 39.90
N GLN A 132 2.26 31.73 39.55
CA GLN A 132 1.43 32.73 40.24
C GLN A 132 1.21 32.36 41.71
N LEU A 133 0.95 31.09 42.00
CA LEU A 133 0.83 30.58 43.37
C LEU A 133 2.13 30.78 44.17
N GLU A 134 3.27 30.39 43.61
CA GLU A 134 4.56 30.55 44.29
C GLU A 134 4.92 32.04 44.52
N ASN A 135 4.56 32.93 43.59
CA ASN A 135 4.76 34.37 43.76
C ASN A 135 3.89 34.95 44.88
N THR A 136 2.60 34.61 44.92
CA THR A 136 1.68 35.09 45.97
C THR A 136 2.07 34.55 47.34
N LYS A 137 2.45 33.27 47.43
CA LYS A 137 3.00 32.65 48.64
C LYS A 137 4.25 33.35 49.14
N ARG A 138 5.21 33.66 48.25
CA ARG A 138 6.44 34.36 48.60
C ARG A 138 6.16 35.79 49.10
N ARG A 139 5.23 36.50 48.45
CA ARG A 139 4.81 37.84 48.87
C ARG A 139 4.17 37.79 50.26
N PHE A 140 3.27 36.85 50.51
CA PHE A 140 2.68 36.65 51.83
C PHE A 140 3.75 36.40 52.90
N ALA A 141 4.68 35.47 52.66
CA ALA A 141 5.75 35.17 53.62
C ALA A 141 6.63 36.40 53.93
N LYS A 142 6.93 37.22 52.90
CA LYS A 142 7.68 38.47 53.06
C LYS A 142 6.92 39.49 53.92
N GLU A 143 5.68 39.81 53.55
CA GLU A 143 4.89 40.83 54.25
C GLU A 143 4.53 40.40 55.67
N TRP A 144 4.33 39.10 55.91
CA TRP A 144 4.16 38.56 57.26
C TRP A 144 5.39 38.78 58.13
N GLY A 145 6.59 38.52 57.58
CA GLY A 145 7.85 38.82 58.28
C GLY A 145 8.09 40.31 58.53
N GLU A 146 7.58 41.20 57.67
CA GLU A 146 7.61 42.65 57.91
C GLU A 146 6.62 43.07 59.01
N ALA A 147 5.42 42.50 59.02
CA ALA A 147 4.42 42.73 60.06
C ALA A 147 4.92 42.27 61.43
N GLU A 148 5.50 41.08 61.53
CA GLU A 148 6.03 40.54 62.79
C GLU A 148 7.15 41.41 63.36
N LYS A 149 8.06 41.92 62.51
CA LYS A 149 9.09 42.89 62.92
C LYS A 149 8.49 44.20 63.42
N ALA A 150 7.49 44.74 62.72
CA ALA A 150 6.84 45.99 63.11
C ALA A 150 6.07 45.85 64.43
N THR A 151 5.40 44.72 64.66
CA THR A 151 4.71 44.40 65.92
C THR A 151 5.71 44.27 67.08
N GLN A 152 6.81 43.52 66.91
CA GLN A 152 7.86 43.42 67.93
C GLN A 152 8.48 44.79 68.27
N GLN A 153 8.65 45.67 67.27
CA GLN A 153 9.14 47.03 67.50
C GLN A 153 8.14 47.89 68.27
N ALA A 154 6.85 47.80 67.94
CA ALA A 154 5.79 48.52 68.65
C ALA A 154 5.71 48.07 70.12
N GLU A 155 5.74 46.75 70.38
CA GLU A 155 5.76 46.18 71.73
C GLU A 155 6.98 46.64 72.54
N LYS A 156 8.16 46.70 71.90
CA LYS A 156 9.39 47.16 72.56
C LYS A 156 9.30 48.63 73.00
N ILE A 157 8.77 49.50 72.14
CA ILE A 157 8.64 50.94 72.42
C ILE A 157 7.51 51.22 73.41
N GLU A 158 6.41 50.46 73.35
CA GLU A 158 5.33 50.57 74.33
C GLU A 158 5.78 50.22 75.75
N ASN A 159 6.69 49.26 75.89
CA ASN A 159 7.25 48.85 77.18
C ASN A 159 8.41 49.74 77.66
N ASP A 160 8.87 50.72 76.87
CA ASP A 160 9.91 51.65 77.27
C ASP A 160 9.34 52.75 78.17
N THR A 161 9.83 52.81 79.41
CA THR A 161 9.38 53.74 80.44
C THR A 161 9.66 55.21 80.09
N ASN A 162 10.57 55.47 79.14
CA ASN A 162 10.94 56.80 78.68
C ASN A 162 10.24 57.21 77.36
N ALA A 163 9.42 56.34 76.77
CA ALA A 163 8.78 56.63 75.49
C ALA A 163 7.70 57.71 75.61
N VAL A 164 7.68 58.64 74.63
CA VAL A 164 6.64 59.65 74.52
C VAL A 164 5.39 59.04 73.89
N LYS A 165 4.20 59.33 74.45
CA LYS A 165 2.92 58.78 73.97
C LYS A 165 2.71 58.91 72.45
N ALA A 166 3.13 60.02 71.85
CA ALA A 166 3.01 60.24 70.41
C ALA A 166 3.85 59.26 69.58
N ASP A 167 5.04 58.89 70.06
CA ASP A 167 5.92 57.94 69.38
C ASP A 167 5.40 56.51 69.50
N VAL A 168 4.86 56.14 70.67
CA VAL A 168 4.17 54.85 70.90
C VAL A 168 2.99 54.71 69.93
N GLU A 169 2.14 55.73 69.82
CA GLU A 169 0.99 55.69 68.92
C GLU A 169 1.41 55.57 67.45
N LYS A 170 2.45 56.30 67.05
CA LYS A 170 2.99 56.24 65.68
C LYS A 170 3.48 54.85 65.30
N VAL A 171 4.20 54.16 66.19
CA VAL A 171 4.72 52.81 65.90
C VAL A 171 3.63 51.75 65.96
N LYS A 172 2.63 51.91 66.83
CA LYS A 172 1.42 51.06 66.82
C LYS A 172 0.65 51.19 65.52
N GLN A 173 0.41 52.41 65.06
CA GLN A 173 -0.27 52.64 63.78
C GLN A 173 0.52 52.02 62.61
N HIS A 174 1.86 52.10 62.63
CA HIS A 174 2.69 51.45 61.62
C HIS A 174 2.57 49.91 61.65
N ALA A 175 2.60 49.30 62.84
CA ALA A 175 2.42 47.86 63.00
C ALA A 175 1.04 47.39 62.54
N HIS A 176 -0.02 48.15 62.83
CA HIS A 176 -1.37 47.88 62.34
C HIS A 176 -1.45 47.91 60.82
N VAL A 177 -0.87 48.93 60.18
CA VAL A 177 -0.83 49.01 58.70
C VAL A 177 -0.08 47.81 58.11
N LYS A 178 1.06 47.43 58.68
CA LYS A 178 1.84 46.26 58.20
C LYS A 178 1.09 44.95 58.38
N THR A 179 0.43 44.77 59.52
CA THR A 179 -0.42 43.60 59.79
C THR A 179 -1.56 43.51 58.77
N HIS A 180 -2.24 44.63 58.51
CA HIS A 180 -3.31 44.68 57.52
C HIS A 180 -2.83 44.30 56.11
N THR A 181 -1.70 44.84 55.64
CA THR A 181 -1.09 44.44 54.36
C THR A 181 -0.73 42.95 54.30
N ALA A 182 -0.22 42.38 55.40
CA ALA A 182 0.09 40.96 55.48
C ALA A 182 -1.19 40.09 55.41
N GLU A 183 -2.29 40.53 56.03
CA GLU A 183 -3.60 39.88 55.94
C GLU A 183 -4.19 39.93 54.52
N GLU A 184 -4.05 41.06 53.82
CA GLU A 184 -4.42 41.16 52.39
C GLU A 184 -3.62 40.14 51.55
N CYS A 185 -2.30 40.07 51.76
CA CYS A 185 -1.46 39.10 51.06
C CYS A 185 -1.80 37.64 51.40
N ARG A 186 -2.25 37.38 52.63
CA ARG A 186 -2.75 36.05 53.03
C ARG A 186 -4.00 35.68 52.24
N ASN A 187 -4.93 36.62 52.08
CA ASN A 187 -6.16 36.41 51.33
C ASN A 187 -5.87 36.20 49.83
N ASP A 188 -4.95 36.98 49.24
CA ASP A 188 -4.47 36.79 47.87
C ASP A 188 -3.88 35.39 47.65
N TYR A 189 -3.01 34.95 48.58
CA TYR A 189 -2.42 33.61 48.53
C TYR A 189 -3.50 32.51 48.65
N ALA A 190 -4.43 32.64 49.61
CA ALA A 190 -5.50 31.67 49.79
C ALA A 190 -6.41 31.55 48.54
N ALA A 191 -6.76 32.68 47.93
CA ALA A 191 -7.54 32.70 46.69
C ALA A 191 -6.78 32.05 45.52
N GLN A 192 -5.49 32.37 45.35
CA GLN A 192 -4.67 31.77 44.30
C GLN A 192 -4.44 30.27 44.52
N LEU A 193 -4.32 29.81 45.77
CA LEU A 193 -4.19 28.39 46.11
C LEU A 193 -5.46 27.62 45.73
N GLN A 194 -6.63 28.15 46.06
CA GLN A 194 -7.90 27.53 45.68
C GLN A 194 -8.05 27.44 44.16
N LYS A 195 -7.67 28.51 43.44
CA LYS A 195 -7.66 28.53 41.97
C LYS A 195 -6.72 27.47 41.39
N TYR A 196 -5.47 27.43 41.85
CA TYR A 196 -4.48 26.46 41.38
C TYR A 196 -4.92 25.02 41.63
N ASN A 197 -5.43 24.70 42.83
CA ASN A 197 -5.89 23.34 43.15
C ASN A 197 -7.04 22.90 42.24
N LYS A 198 -7.95 23.81 41.88
CA LYS A 198 -9.02 23.52 40.92
C LYS A 198 -8.45 23.25 39.52
N GLU A 199 -7.55 24.10 39.04
CA GLU A 199 -6.90 23.94 37.73
C GLU A 199 -6.05 22.67 37.67
N GLN A 200 -5.32 22.34 38.74
CA GLN A 200 -4.55 21.10 38.88
C GLN A 200 -5.47 19.87 38.83
N ASN A 201 -6.60 19.90 39.54
CA ASN A 201 -7.56 18.81 39.50
C ASN A 201 -8.13 18.60 38.09
N THR A 202 -8.56 19.68 37.43
CA THR A 202 -9.03 19.64 36.04
C THR A 202 -7.95 19.08 35.10
N PHE A 203 -6.70 19.50 35.27
CA PHE A 203 -5.59 19.04 34.43
C PHE A 203 -5.39 17.52 34.51
N TYR A 204 -5.21 16.98 35.73
CA TYR A 204 -4.86 15.57 35.92
C TYR A 204 -6.04 14.61 35.81
N TYR A 205 -7.25 15.03 36.19
CA TYR A 205 -8.41 14.14 36.27
C TYR A 205 -9.42 14.36 35.14
N THR A 206 -9.17 15.30 34.22
CA THR A 206 -10.08 15.57 33.10
C THR A 206 -9.36 15.88 31.80
N GLU A 207 -8.56 16.94 31.73
CA GLU A 207 -7.98 17.41 30.47
C GLU A 207 -6.95 16.42 29.89
N ILE A 208 -5.93 16.05 30.66
CA ILE A 208 -4.88 15.12 30.18
C ILE A 208 -5.46 13.74 29.87
N PRO A 209 -6.28 13.13 30.74
CA PRO A 209 -6.88 11.84 30.42
C PRO A 209 -7.67 11.84 29.11
N GLN A 210 -8.50 12.88 28.88
CA GLN A 210 -9.27 13.00 27.65
C GLN A 210 -8.39 13.16 26.41
N LEU A 211 -7.32 13.95 26.48
CA LEU A 211 -6.41 14.17 25.35
C LEU A 211 -5.60 12.91 25.02
N PHE A 212 -5.13 12.19 26.02
CA PHE A 212 -4.35 10.97 25.82
C PHE A 212 -5.23 9.80 25.36
N ASN A 213 -6.48 9.71 25.82
CA ASN A 213 -7.44 8.74 25.28
C ASN A 213 -7.78 9.03 23.81
N LYS A 214 -7.89 10.31 23.41
CA LYS A 214 -8.04 10.67 21.98
C LYS A 214 -6.82 10.25 21.14
N LEU A 215 -5.62 10.41 21.68
CA LEU A 215 -4.39 9.91 21.03
C LEU A 215 -4.38 8.38 20.93
N GLN A 216 -4.85 7.67 21.96
CA GLN A 216 -5.01 6.22 21.93
C GLN A 216 -6.00 5.80 20.82
N ASP A 217 -7.20 6.38 20.80
CA ASP A 217 -8.22 6.07 19.80
C ASP A 217 -7.72 6.33 18.37
N MET A 218 -6.99 7.43 18.18
CA MET A 218 -6.32 7.75 16.92
C MET A 218 -5.28 6.68 16.55
N ASP A 219 -4.45 6.26 17.50
CA ASP A 219 -3.41 5.24 17.28
C ASP A 219 -4.00 3.89 16.90
N GLU A 220 -5.04 3.46 17.63
CA GLU A 220 -5.74 2.21 17.38
C GLU A 220 -6.46 2.21 16.02
N ARG A 221 -7.11 3.32 15.64
CA ARG A 221 -7.69 3.48 14.29
C ARG A 221 -6.61 3.37 13.22
N ARG A 222 -5.45 4.00 13.43
CA ARG A 222 -4.33 3.92 12.52
C ARG A 222 -3.80 2.48 12.36
N ILE A 223 -3.71 1.72 13.46
CA ILE A 223 -3.31 0.31 13.41
C ILE A 223 -4.32 -0.54 12.61
N ARG A 224 -5.63 -0.35 12.84
CA ARG A 224 -6.68 -1.08 12.11
C ARG A 224 -6.64 -0.76 10.62
N CYS A 225 -6.57 0.51 10.24
CA CYS A 225 -6.50 0.93 8.84
C CYS A 225 -5.25 0.39 8.13
N LEU A 226 -4.10 0.36 8.82
CA LEU A 226 -2.88 -0.25 8.26
C LEU A 226 -3.05 -1.77 8.05
N ALA A 227 -3.68 -2.47 8.98
CA ALA A 227 -3.98 -3.91 8.85
C ALA A 227 -4.96 -4.21 7.70
N GLU A 228 -5.94 -3.33 7.48
CA GLU A 228 -6.81 -3.38 6.31
C GLU A 228 -5.99 -3.19 5.02
N GLY A 229 -5.03 -2.26 5.00
CA GLY A 229 -4.10 -2.08 3.90
C GLY A 229 -3.25 -3.32 3.59
N TYR A 230 -2.83 -4.08 4.62
CA TYR A 230 -2.15 -5.38 4.42
C TYR A 230 -3.08 -6.42 3.83
N SER A 231 -4.32 -6.47 4.30
CA SER A 231 -5.32 -7.42 3.81
C SER A 231 -5.68 -7.13 2.35
N GLN A 232 -5.90 -5.85 2.01
CA GLN A 232 -6.18 -5.42 0.65
C GLN A 232 -5.06 -5.78 -0.33
N PHE A 233 -3.80 -5.71 0.09
CA PHE A 233 -2.67 -6.14 -0.73
C PHE A 233 -2.83 -7.58 -1.23
N ALA A 234 -3.18 -8.50 -0.33
CA ALA A 234 -3.40 -9.90 -0.68
C ALA A 234 -4.69 -10.08 -1.50
N GLU A 235 -5.77 -9.38 -1.14
CA GLU A 235 -7.06 -9.51 -1.83
C GLU A 235 -7.01 -9.02 -3.28
N VAL A 236 -6.21 -8.00 -3.60
CA VAL A 236 -6.01 -7.55 -4.99
C VAL A 236 -5.39 -8.65 -5.86
N GLU A 237 -4.38 -9.37 -5.36
CA GLU A 237 -3.79 -10.51 -6.08
C GLU A 237 -4.79 -11.67 -6.21
N LYS A 238 -5.51 -12.01 -5.14
CA LYS A 238 -6.50 -13.12 -5.17
C LYS A 238 -7.62 -12.88 -6.18
N LYS A 239 -8.10 -11.64 -6.32
CA LYS A 239 -9.21 -11.30 -7.20
C LYS A 239 -8.93 -11.60 -8.68
N VAL A 240 -7.67 -11.54 -9.11
CA VAL A 240 -7.33 -11.81 -10.52
C VAL A 240 -7.02 -13.28 -10.81
N LEU A 241 -6.83 -14.11 -9.77
CA LEU A 241 -6.49 -15.53 -9.93
C LEU A 241 -7.44 -16.30 -10.86
N PRO A 242 -8.77 -16.13 -10.82
CA PRO A 242 -9.66 -16.85 -11.73
C PRO A 242 -9.38 -16.55 -13.20
N ILE A 243 -9.08 -15.29 -13.54
CA ILE A 243 -8.80 -14.88 -14.93
C ILE A 243 -7.39 -15.34 -15.33
N ILE A 244 -6.42 -15.22 -14.44
CA ILE A 244 -5.06 -15.76 -14.68
C ILE A 244 -5.13 -17.27 -14.95
N THR A 245 -5.91 -18.02 -14.16
CA THR A 245 -6.10 -19.46 -14.35
C THR A 245 -6.69 -19.75 -15.73
N LYS A 246 -7.73 -19.00 -16.13
CA LYS A 246 -8.33 -19.10 -17.46
C LYS A 246 -7.29 -18.86 -18.58
N CYS A 247 -6.42 -17.86 -18.45
CA CYS A 247 -5.38 -17.61 -19.45
C CYS A 247 -4.38 -18.77 -19.55
N LEU A 248 -3.97 -19.34 -18.41
CA LEU A 248 -3.07 -20.49 -18.37
C LEU A 248 -3.72 -21.74 -18.98
N ASP A 249 -5.01 -21.97 -18.70
CA ASP A 249 -5.79 -23.06 -19.29
C ASP A 249 -5.90 -22.88 -20.82
N GLY A 250 -6.15 -21.65 -21.29
CA GLY A 250 -6.19 -21.31 -22.71
C GLY A 250 -4.88 -21.62 -23.44
N ILE A 251 -3.74 -21.26 -22.83
CA ILE A 251 -2.40 -21.62 -23.34
C ILE A 251 -2.23 -23.13 -23.43
N SER A 252 -2.66 -23.88 -22.41
CA SER A 252 -2.57 -25.34 -22.41
C SER A 252 -3.45 -25.97 -23.50
N MET A 253 -4.66 -25.44 -23.71
CA MET A 253 -5.59 -25.94 -24.72
C MET A 253 -5.10 -25.67 -26.14
N ALA A 254 -4.50 -24.50 -26.38
CA ALA A 254 -3.96 -24.11 -27.69
C ALA A 254 -2.91 -25.10 -28.22
N GLY A 255 -2.19 -25.80 -27.34
CA GLY A 255 -1.21 -26.83 -27.71
C GLY A 255 -1.82 -28.17 -28.19
N THR A 256 -3.14 -28.33 -28.18
CA THR A 256 -3.79 -29.58 -28.60
C THR A 256 -3.78 -29.70 -30.13
N PRO A 257 -3.25 -30.79 -30.71
CA PRO A 257 -3.15 -30.91 -32.17
C PRO A 257 -4.53 -31.02 -32.82
N CYS A 258 -4.94 -29.99 -33.56
CA CYS A 258 -6.05 -30.11 -34.50
C CYS A 258 -5.58 -30.88 -35.74
N GLY A 259 -6.26 -32.01 -36.02
CA GLY A 259 -5.82 -33.02 -36.95
C GLY A 259 -5.72 -32.52 -38.39
N PHE A 260 -4.49 -32.39 -38.90
CA PHE A 260 -4.20 -32.17 -40.33
C PHE A 260 -5.00 -33.16 -41.22
N ILE A 261 -5.14 -34.40 -40.75
CA ILE A 261 -5.91 -35.46 -41.39
C ILE A 261 -7.38 -35.07 -41.54
N GLU A 262 -8.02 -34.48 -40.53
CA GLU A 262 -9.44 -34.12 -40.61
C GLU A 262 -9.70 -32.99 -41.59
N GLN A 263 -8.75 -32.07 -41.72
CA GLN A 263 -8.81 -30.93 -42.64
C GLN A 263 -8.45 -31.31 -44.09
N HIS A 264 -7.58 -32.30 -44.28
CA HIS A 264 -7.04 -32.66 -45.60
C HIS A 264 -7.48 -34.04 -46.10
N LYS A 265 -8.30 -34.77 -45.34
CA LYS A 265 -8.94 -36.00 -45.85
C LYS A 265 -9.76 -35.62 -47.07
N SER A 266 -9.35 -36.12 -48.21
CA SER A 266 -10.03 -35.89 -49.49
C SER A 266 -11.31 -36.71 -49.64
N GLY A 267 -11.54 -37.67 -48.74
CA GLY A 267 -12.61 -38.66 -48.86
C GLY A 267 -12.33 -39.74 -49.91
N PHE A 268 -11.20 -39.69 -50.62
CA PHE A 268 -10.82 -40.74 -51.55
C PHE A 268 -10.41 -42.00 -50.79
N GLU A 269 -11.05 -43.12 -51.13
CA GLU A 269 -10.60 -44.43 -50.71
C GLU A 269 -9.26 -44.75 -51.36
N ARG A 270 -8.40 -45.47 -50.62
CA ARG A 270 -7.15 -45.98 -51.15
C ARG A 270 -7.47 -46.86 -52.37
N PRO A 271 -6.79 -46.68 -53.52
CA PRO A 271 -7.01 -47.53 -54.69
C PRO A 271 -6.97 -49.01 -54.30
N ALA A 272 -7.98 -49.76 -54.74
CA ALA A 272 -8.05 -51.20 -54.55
C ALA A 272 -6.96 -51.92 -55.37
N GLU A 273 -6.70 -53.19 -55.03
CA GLU A 273 -5.86 -54.04 -55.85
C GLU A 273 -6.45 -54.15 -57.26
N VAL A 274 -5.57 -54.15 -58.27
CA VAL A 274 -6.00 -54.26 -59.67
C VAL A 274 -6.32 -55.73 -59.93
N ASP A 275 -7.57 -56.00 -60.30
CA ASP A 275 -8.01 -57.35 -60.64
C ASP A 275 -7.21 -57.91 -61.83
N PHE A 276 -6.89 -59.20 -61.78
CA PHE A 276 -6.29 -59.91 -62.90
C PHE A 276 -7.34 -60.14 -63.99
N GLU A 277 -7.14 -59.52 -65.15
CA GLU A 277 -7.96 -59.77 -66.33
C GLU A 277 -7.47 -61.03 -67.06
N ASP A 278 -8.14 -62.16 -66.82
CA ASP A 278 -7.84 -63.42 -67.51
C ASP A 278 -8.47 -63.47 -68.90
N TYR A 279 -7.66 -63.15 -69.92
CA TYR A 279 -8.07 -63.18 -71.33
C TYR A 279 -8.15 -64.60 -71.93
N SER A 280 -7.76 -65.64 -71.19
CA SER A 280 -7.82 -67.03 -71.68
C SER A 280 -9.23 -67.62 -71.69
N GLN A 281 -10.16 -67.00 -70.95
CA GLN A 281 -11.59 -67.23 -71.09
C GLN A 281 -12.16 -66.13 -72.01
N GLY A 282 -12.46 -66.47 -73.26
CA GLY A 282 -12.80 -65.52 -74.33
C GLY A 282 -13.64 -64.31 -73.90
N ILE A 283 -13.25 -63.14 -74.44
CA ILE A 283 -13.80 -61.81 -74.15
C ILE A 283 -15.33 -61.86 -74.03
N LYS A 284 -15.87 -61.75 -72.81
CA LYS A 284 -17.28 -61.46 -72.63
C LYS A 284 -17.54 -60.02 -73.10
N PRO A 285 -18.52 -59.77 -73.99
CA PRO A 285 -18.88 -58.41 -74.36
C PRO A 285 -19.39 -57.69 -73.10
N ALA A 286 -18.94 -56.45 -72.92
CA ALA A 286 -19.30 -55.61 -71.79
C ALA A 286 -20.83 -55.60 -71.61
N SER A 287 -21.32 -56.16 -70.50
CA SER A 287 -22.68 -55.90 -70.04
C SER A 287 -22.74 -54.44 -69.62
N SER A 288 -23.28 -53.63 -70.52
CA SER A 288 -23.69 -52.27 -70.25
C SER A 288 -24.91 -52.31 -69.31
N ASP A 289 -24.65 -52.36 -68.01
CA ASP A 289 -25.49 -51.66 -67.04
C ASP A 289 -24.64 -50.55 -66.42
N ALA A 290 -24.69 -49.44 -67.13
CA ALA A 290 -24.33 -48.15 -66.58
C ALA A 290 -25.31 -47.82 -65.44
N ASN A 291 -24.92 -48.13 -64.20
CA ASN A 291 -25.22 -47.20 -63.13
C ASN A 291 -24.26 -46.02 -63.27
N LEU A 292 -24.79 -45.03 -63.95
CA LEU A 292 -24.27 -43.70 -64.21
C LEU A 292 -23.94 -42.99 -62.90
N ASN A 293 -22.72 -43.15 -62.39
CA ASN A 293 -21.97 -42.14 -61.63
C ASN A 293 -20.61 -42.67 -61.14
N GLN A 294 -19.72 -43.04 -62.05
CA GLN A 294 -18.28 -42.94 -61.77
C GLN A 294 -17.56 -42.46 -63.03
N PRO A 295 -16.81 -41.35 -62.98
CA PRO A 295 -15.88 -41.04 -64.04
C PRO A 295 -14.95 -42.25 -64.20
N LYS A 296 -14.64 -42.66 -65.43
CA LYS A 296 -13.54 -43.59 -65.69
C LYS A 296 -12.26 -42.94 -65.14
N ILE A 297 -11.93 -43.22 -63.88
CA ILE A 297 -10.71 -42.76 -63.25
C ILE A 297 -9.62 -43.59 -63.92
N ARG A 298 -9.05 -43.02 -64.99
CA ARG A 298 -7.73 -43.42 -65.45
C ARG A 298 -6.83 -43.16 -64.24
N THR A 299 -6.53 -44.22 -63.49
CA THR A 299 -5.73 -44.16 -62.27
C THR A 299 -4.42 -43.49 -62.66
N LYS A 300 -4.25 -42.22 -62.27
CA LYS A 300 -2.93 -41.60 -62.35
C LYS A 300 -2.10 -42.40 -61.37
N LEU A 301 -1.24 -43.28 -61.88
CA LEU A 301 -0.39 -44.15 -61.06
C LEU A 301 0.40 -43.36 -60.01
N TRP A 302 0.60 -42.06 -60.22
CA TRP A 302 1.25 -41.16 -59.29
C TRP A 302 0.36 -39.93 -59.02
N PRO A 303 -0.21 -39.79 -57.80
CA PRO A 303 -0.92 -38.58 -57.41
C PRO A 303 0.05 -37.43 -57.09
N PHE A 304 1.36 -37.69 -57.01
CA PHE A 304 2.42 -36.69 -56.85
C PHE A 304 2.68 -35.95 -58.17
N SER A 305 1.65 -35.28 -58.68
CA SER A 305 1.88 -34.20 -59.63
C SER A 305 2.53 -33.05 -58.86
N HIS A 306 3.84 -32.85 -59.02
CA HIS A 306 4.48 -31.56 -58.76
C HIS A 306 3.88 -30.52 -59.73
N LYS A 307 2.64 -30.08 -59.48
CA LYS A 307 2.29 -28.71 -59.85
C LYS A 307 3.27 -27.86 -59.06
N LYS A 308 4.07 -27.06 -59.75
CA LYS A 308 4.89 -26.03 -59.15
C LYS A 308 3.98 -25.06 -58.42
N THR A 309 3.53 -25.41 -57.22
CA THR A 309 3.32 -24.42 -56.18
C THR A 309 4.69 -23.81 -56.01
N LYS A 310 4.83 -22.50 -56.25
CA LYS A 310 6.08 -21.79 -56.02
C LYS A 310 6.51 -22.15 -54.59
N VAL A 311 7.52 -22.99 -54.49
CA VAL A 311 8.21 -23.23 -53.23
C VAL A 311 8.71 -21.86 -52.81
N CYS A 312 8.23 -21.35 -51.69
CA CYS A 312 8.86 -20.25 -50.98
C CYS A 312 10.28 -20.69 -50.66
N THR A 313 11.22 -20.40 -51.56
CA THR A 313 12.64 -20.39 -51.26
C THR A 313 12.84 -19.33 -50.20
N LEU A 314 12.86 -19.75 -48.95
CA LEU A 314 13.57 -19.05 -47.88
C LEU A 314 14.99 -18.83 -48.41
N HIS A 315 15.30 -17.62 -48.86
CA HIS A 315 16.67 -17.16 -48.88
C HIS A 315 17.15 -17.11 -47.43
N THR A 316 17.73 -18.22 -47.00
CA THR A 316 18.64 -18.25 -45.87
C THR A 316 19.87 -17.48 -46.32
N THR A 317 20.03 -16.25 -45.81
CA THR A 317 21.33 -15.60 -45.81
C THR A 317 22.27 -16.45 -44.95
N PRO A 318 23.46 -16.84 -45.43
CA PRO A 318 24.41 -17.56 -44.61
C PRO A 318 25.00 -16.61 -43.58
N TYR A 319 24.66 -16.80 -42.31
CA TYR A 319 25.49 -16.33 -41.21
C TYR A 319 26.78 -17.15 -41.23
N THR A 320 27.89 -16.49 -41.50
CA THR A 320 29.25 -17.03 -41.30
C THR A 320 29.47 -17.26 -39.80
N LEU A 321 29.33 -18.51 -39.37
CA LEU A 321 29.88 -19.00 -38.10
C LEU A 321 31.39 -19.11 -38.24
N THR A 322 32.12 -18.11 -37.74
CA THR A 322 33.57 -18.22 -37.52
C THR A 322 33.83 -19.18 -36.36
N TYR A 323 34.17 -20.41 -36.70
CA TYR A 323 34.66 -21.41 -35.75
C TYR A 323 36.09 -21.06 -35.34
N VAL A 324 36.26 -20.48 -34.15
CA VAL A 324 37.60 -20.29 -33.55
C VAL A 324 38.03 -21.63 -32.94
N ARG A 325 38.96 -22.28 -33.63
CA ARG A 325 39.62 -23.51 -33.18
C ARG A 325 40.60 -23.17 -32.06
N HIS A 326 40.29 -23.52 -30.81
CA HIS A 326 41.29 -23.56 -29.74
C HIS A 326 42.15 -24.82 -29.91
N GLN A 327 43.46 -24.61 -30.09
CA GLN A 327 44.46 -25.67 -29.98
C GLN A 327 44.63 -26.09 -28.52
N PRO A 328 44.83 -27.39 -28.22
CA PRO A 328 45.27 -27.82 -26.91
C PRO A 328 46.79 -27.59 -26.77
N GLN A 329 47.22 -26.98 -25.67
CA GLN A 329 48.64 -26.97 -25.29
C GLN A 329 49.08 -28.36 -24.79
N PRO A 330 50.31 -28.79 -25.09
CA PRO A 330 50.88 -30.00 -24.49
C PRO A 330 51.34 -29.73 -23.05
N THR A 331 51.24 -30.80 -22.27
CA THR A 331 51.56 -31.04 -20.85
C THR A 331 52.58 -30.15 -20.17
#